data_AF-A0A2K8VCP7-F1
#
_entry.id   AF-A0A2K8VCP7-F1
#
_cell.length_a   1.000
_cell.length_b   1.000
_cell.length_c   1.000
_cell.angle_alpha   90.00
_cell.angle_beta   90.00
_cell.angle_gamma   90.00
#
_symmetry.space_group_name_H-M   'P 1'
#
loop_
_entity.id
_entity.type
_entity.pdbx_description
1 polymer ?
#
loop_
_entity_poly.entity_id
_entity_poly.type
_entity_poly.pdbx_seq_one_letter_code
_entity_poly.pdbx_strand_id
1 'polypeptide(L)'
;MIYDSIDVIPAKLFFRILETGETRLLGNGENLEEVKLSEAWGKILHEYELVDTDQNSKKILELSTQIESIRSKRMSIKYAVLALKYSKDQELIELLKSYRYKQSNEDFTAFLNRVERENSNELVKISKYESQLDKLKGDDLQEQTSFDEVVISYSVIAGTGFIDTNKITLSQYLALIKVGTQKIQALEEDVER
;
A
#
# COMPACT_ATOMS: atom_id res chain seq x y z
N MET A 1 -11.61 21.20 14.07
CA MET A 1 -10.15 21.08 13.94
C MET A 1 -9.87 20.02 12.90
N ILE A 2 -8.95 20.28 11.96
CA ILE A 2 -8.54 19.34 10.91
C ILE A 2 -7.10 18.95 11.22
N TYR A 3 -6.78 17.66 11.17
CA TYR A 3 -5.40 17.19 11.19
C TYR A 3 -4.79 17.35 9.80
N ASP A 4 -3.65 18.03 9.70
CA ASP A 4 -3.01 18.40 8.42
C ASP A 4 -1.49 18.16 8.37
N SER A 5 -0.94 17.49 9.39
CA SER A 5 0.48 17.13 9.48
C SER A 5 0.71 15.92 10.40
N ILE A 6 1.81 15.21 10.17
CA ILE A 6 2.28 14.09 11.01
C ILE A 6 2.55 14.50 12.46
N ASP A 7 2.79 15.79 12.72
CA ASP A 7 3.06 16.33 14.05
C ASP A 7 1.81 16.51 14.90
N VAL A 8 0.63 16.51 14.29
CA VAL A 8 -0.63 16.82 14.97
C VAL A 8 -1.57 15.62 14.97
N ILE A 9 -1.51 14.76 13.96
CA ILE A 9 -2.37 13.57 13.87
C ILE A 9 -1.94 12.49 14.89
N PRO A 10 -2.87 11.98 15.72
CA PRO A 10 -2.60 10.81 16.55
C PRO A 10 -2.28 9.58 15.69
N ALA A 11 -1.24 8.82 16.05
CA ALA A 11 -0.80 7.67 15.28
C ALA A 11 -1.89 6.62 15.10
N LYS A 12 -2.68 6.30 16.14
CA LYS A 12 -3.84 5.40 16.05
C LYS A 12 -4.89 5.87 15.04
N LEU A 13 -5.11 7.19 14.95
CA LEU A 13 -6.07 7.76 14.02
C LEU A 13 -5.56 7.64 12.58
N PHE A 14 -4.27 7.92 12.36
CA PHE A 14 -3.61 7.75 11.08
C PHE A 14 -3.73 6.30 10.58
N PHE A 15 -3.33 5.31 11.38
CA PHE A 15 -3.40 3.90 10.97
C PHE A 15 -4.85 3.44 10.73
N ARG A 16 -5.80 3.92 11.53
CA ARG A 16 -7.22 3.65 11.29
C ARG A 16 -7.70 4.20 9.94
N ILE A 17 -7.33 5.43 9.58
CA ILE A 17 -7.68 6.02 8.28
C ILE A 17 -7.00 5.26 7.14
N LEU A 18 -5.77 4.79 7.35
CA LEU A 18 -5.04 3.99 6.38
C LEU A 18 -5.71 2.63 6.13
N GLU A 19 -6.29 2.02 7.16
CA GLU A 19 -7.04 0.76 7.07
C GLU A 19 -8.45 0.94 6.46
N THR A 20 -9.19 1.96 6.86
CA THR A 20 -10.62 2.13 6.48
C THR A 20 -10.83 3.01 5.26
N GLY A 21 -9.85 3.85 4.90
CA GLY A 21 -9.99 4.89 3.87
C GLY A 21 -10.90 6.06 4.27
N GLU A 22 -11.37 6.12 5.52
CA GLU A 22 -12.32 7.14 5.98
C GLU A 22 -11.64 8.47 6.33
N THR A 23 -11.38 9.31 5.33
CA THR A 23 -10.75 10.65 5.52
C THR A 23 -11.60 11.62 6.33
N ARG A 24 -12.89 11.34 6.54
CA ARG A 24 -13.79 12.11 7.42
C ARG A 24 -13.32 12.12 8.87
N LEU A 25 -12.55 11.11 9.27
CA LEU A 25 -11.96 11.02 10.62
C LEU A 25 -10.88 12.08 10.87
N LEU A 26 -10.40 12.79 9.84
CA LEU A 26 -9.41 13.87 9.96
C LEU A 26 -9.98 15.15 10.56
N GLY A 27 -11.30 15.30 10.69
CA GLY A 27 -11.87 16.50 11.31
C GLY A 27 -13.26 16.32 11.90
N ASN A 28 -13.50 16.97 13.04
CA ASN A 28 -14.76 16.90 13.80
C ASN A 28 -15.76 18.01 13.42
N GLY A 29 -15.85 18.40 12.15
CA GLY A 29 -16.73 19.48 11.70
C GLY A 29 -17.87 18.98 10.79
N GLU A 30 -19.10 19.39 11.08
CA GLU A 30 -20.31 19.02 10.30
C GLU A 30 -20.32 19.56 8.84
N ASN A 31 -19.34 20.39 8.46
CA ASN A 31 -19.19 20.97 7.11
C ASN A 31 -17.73 20.97 6.66
N LEU A 32 -17.12 19.79 6.57
CA LEU A 32 -15.80 19.65 5.98
C LEU A 32 -15.94 19.30 4.50
N GLU A 33 -15.54 20.24 3.63
CA GLU A 33 -15.47 20.01 2.19
C GLU A 33 -14.53 18.82 1.92
N GLU A 34 -15.05 17.81 1.23
CA GLU A 34 -14.35 16.55 0.94
C GLU A 34 -13.01 16.77 0.21
N VAL A 35 -12.93 17.83 -0.60
CA VAL A 35 -11.71 18.28 -1.28
C VAL A 35 -10.61 18.67 -0.29
N LYS A 36 -10.93 19.45 0.75
CA LYS A 36 -9.96 19.90 1.76
C LYS A 36 -9.45 18.74 2.63
N LEU A 37 -10.30 17.76 2.91
CA LEU A 37 -9.90 16.54 3.63
C LEU A 37 -8.97 15.67 2.78
N SER A 38 -9.25 15.55 1.48
CA SER A 38 -8.38 14.83 0.56
C SER A 38 -7.01 15.47 0.42
N GLU A 39 -6.95 16.81 0.34
CA GLU A 39 -5.69 17.57 0.32
C GLU A 39 -4.89 17.41 1.63
N ALA A 40 -5.56 17.55 2.78
CA ALA A 40 -4.93 17.37 4.08
C ALA A 40 -4.38 15.94 4.27
N TRP A 41 -5.14 14.93 3.84
CA TRP A 41 -4.69 13.54 3.86
C TRP A 41 -3.49 13.30 2.94
N GLY A 42 -3.54 13.81 1.71
CA GLY A 42 -2.43 13.69 0.76
C GLY A 42 -1.14 14.32 1.29
N LYS A 43 -1.24 15.45 2.00
CA LYS A 43 -0.10 16.09 2.66
C LYS A 43 0.48 15.23 3.79
N ILE A 44 -0.37 14.67 4.65
CA ILE A 44 0.06 13.78 5.74
C ILE A 44 0.74 12.52 5.19
N LEU A 45 0.17 11.91 4.15
CA LEU A 45 0.77 10.75 3.49
C LEU A 45 2.14 11.09 2.90
N HIS A 46 2.27 12.24 2.24
CA HIS A 46 3.56 12.66 1.69
C HIS A 46 4.61 12.91 2.78
N GLU A 47 4.23 13.58 3.88
CA GLU A 47 5.11 13.77 5.04
C GLU A 47 5.52 12.43 5.67
N TYR A 48 4.58 11.47 5.76
CA TYR A 48 4.86 10.11 6.23
C TYR A 48 5.86 9.39 5.32
N GLU A 49 5.68 9.42 3.99
CA GLU A 49 6.59 8.78 3.02
C GLU A 49 8.02 9.35 3.06
N LEU A 50 8.17 10.63 3.41
CA LEU A 50 9.48 11.28 3.54
C LEU A 50 10.21 10.83 4.80
N VAL A 51 9.48 10.60 5.90
CA VAL A 51 10.06 10.20 7.21
C VAL A 51 10.22 8.69 7.31
N ASP A 52 9.32 7.92 6.68
CA ASP A 52 9.39 6.46 6.64
C ASP A 52 10.53 6.02 5.70
N THR A 53 11.70 5.84 6.31
CA THR A 53 12.90 5.30 5.65
C THR A 53 12.89 3.77 5.56
N ASP A 54 11.82 3.09 5.99
CA ASP A 54 11.77 1.64 5.86
C ASP A 54 11.68 1.25 4.38
N GLN A 55 12.82 0.80 3.83
CA GLN A 55 12.90 0.31 2.46
C GLN A 55 11.96 -0.87 2.24
N ASN A 56 11.62 -1.64 3.28
CA ASN A 56 10.70 -2.76 3.15
C ASN A 56 9.27 -2.30 2.93
N SER A 57 8.76 -1.35 3.73
CA SER A 57 7.43 -0.76 3.56
C SER A 57 7.25 -0.11 2.18
N LYS A 58 8.25 0.65 1.70
CA LYS A 58 8.26 1.20 0.33
C LYS A 58 8.22 0.12 -0.74
N LYS A 59 9.02 -0.93 -0.57
CA LYS A 59 9.07 -2.05 -1.51
C LYS A 59 7.79 -2.90 -1.50
N ILE A 60 7.14 -3.05 -0.35
CA ILE A 60 5.82 -3.69 -0.21
C ILE A 60 4.77 -2.87 -0.96
N LEU A 61 4.75 -1.55 -0.77
CA LEU A 61 3.83 -0.66 -1.48
C LEU A 61 4.07 -0.72 -2.99
N GLU A 62 5.32 -0.58 -3.44
CA GLU A 62 5.68 -0.69 -4.86
C GLU A 62 5.26 -2.02 -5.49
N LEU A 63 5.53 -3.14 -4.82
CA LEU A 63 5.11 -4.47 -5.28
C LEU A 63 3.59 -4.60 -5.31
N SER A 64 2.89 -4.07 -4.30
CA SER A 64 1.43 -4.07 -4.24
C SER A 64 0.81 -3.27 -5.39
N THR A 65 1.33 -2.05 -5.64
CA THR A 65 0.90 -1.21 -6.78
C THR A 65 1.18 -1.89 -8.11
N GLN A 66 2.33 -2.56 -8.26
CA GLN A 66 2.65 -3.32 -9.47
C GLN A 66 1.69 -4.50 -9.67
N ILE A 67 1.36 -5.24 -8.61
CA ILE A 67 0.38 -6.33 -8.65
C ILE A 67 -0.99 -5.80 -9.08
N GLU A 68 -1.48 -4.74 -8.46
CA GLU A 68 -2.81 -4.19 -8.77
C GLU A 68 -2.89 -3.56 -10.15
N SER A 69 -1.82 -2.91 -10.62
CA SER A 69 -1.72 -2.40 -11.99
C SER A 69 -1.83 -3.54 -13.01
N ILE A 70 -1.10 -4.65 -12.80
CA ILE A 70 -1.18 -5.83 -13.67
C ILE A 70 -2.58 -6.47 -13.57
N ARG A 71 -3.15 -6.64 -12.37
CA ARG A 71 -4.52 -7.17 -12.20
C ARG A 71 -5.56 -6.33 -12.94
N SER A 72 -5.51 -5.02 -12.79
CA SER A 72 -6.42 -4.07 -13.44
C SER A 72 -6.31 -4.12 -14.96
N LYS A 73 -5.08 -4.14 -15.49
CA LYS A 73 -4.82 -4.31 -16.92
C LYS A 73 -5.41 -5.64 -17.42
N ARG A 74 -5.13 -6.74 -16.74
CA ARG A 74 -5.60 -8.07 -17.14
C ARG A 74 -7.12 -8.20 -17.11
N MET A 75 -7.75 -7.58 -16.12
CA MET A 75 -9.19 -7.56 -15.97
C MET A 75 -9.84 -6.77 -17.12
N SER A 76 -9.27 -5.61 -17.45
CA SER A 76 -9.68 -4.79 -18.60
C SER A 76 -9.59 -5.57 -19.91
N ILE A 77 -8.47 -6.26 -20.15
CA ILE A 77 -8.27 -7.11 -21.34
C ILE A 77 -9.25 -8.28 -21.36
N LYS A 78 -9.46 -8.96 -20.22
CA LYS A 78 -10.37 -10.10 -20.12
C LYS A 78 -11.80 -9.69 -20.48
N TYR A 79 -12.28 -8.58 -19.94
CA TYR A 79 -13.62 -8.07 -20.25
C TYR A 79 -13.73 -7.57 -21.68
N ALA A 80 -12.71 -6.89 -22.21
CA ALA A 80 -12.67 -6.49 -23.61
C ALA A 80 -12.75 -7.70 -24.56
N VAL A 81 -11.95 -8.74 -24.32
CA VAL A 81 -11.98 -9.98 -25.10
C VAL A 81 -13.34 -10.68 -24.99
N LEU A 82 -13.93 -10.74 -23.78
CA LEU A 82 -15.25 -11.35 -23.58
C LEU A 82 -16.32 -10.61 -24.38
N ALA A 83 -16.37 -9.28 -24.30
CA ALA A 83 -17.31 -8.46 -25.07
C ALA A 83 -17.10 -8.61 -26.58
N LEU A 84 -15.84 -8.63 -27.05
CA LEU A 84 -15.49 -8.80 -28.46
C LEU A 84 -15.87 -10.18 -29.03
N LYS A 85 -16.06 -11.20 -28.19
CA LYS A 85 -16.60 -12.51 -28.61
C LYS A 85 -18.09 -12.44 -28.98
N TYR A 86 -18.85 -11.50 -28.40
CA TYR A 86 -20.29 -11.35 -28.65
C TYR A 86 -20.59 -10.25 -29.68
N SER A 87 -19.89 -9.12 -29.62
CA SER A 87 -20.05 -8.00 -30.55
C SER A 87 -18.70 -7.39 -30.91
N LYS A 88 -18.45 -7.20 -32.21
CA LYS A 88 -17.27 -6.46 -32.65
C LYS A 88 -17.45 -4.98 -32.35
N ASP A 89 -16.71 -4.51 -31.36
CA ASP A 89 -16.67 -3.12 -30.93
C ASP A 89 -15.30 -2.52 -31.27
N GLN A 90 -15.30 -1.39 -31.98
CA GLN A 90 -14.08 -0.72 -32.44
C GLN A 90 -13.28 -0.14 -31.26
N GLU A 91 -13.95 0.39 -30.23
CA GLU A 91 -13.32 1.02 -29.07
C GLU A 91 -12.56 -0.02 -28.24
N LEU A 92 -13.13 -1.21 -28.08
CA LEU A 92 -12.47 -2.32 -27.39
C LEU A 92 -11.25 -2.86 -28.17
N ILE A 93 -11.29 -2.82 -29.51
CA ILE A 93 -10.14 -3.16 -30.34
C ILE A 93 -9.03 -2.13 -30.18
N GLU A 94 -9.36 -0.85 -30.09
CA GLU A 94 -8.39 0.23 -29.82
C GLU A 94 -7.80 0.12 -28.41
N LEU A 95 -8.59 -0.23 -27.41
CA LEU A 95 -8.12 -0.52 -26.06
C LEU A 95 -7.09 -1.66 -26.07
N LEU A 96 -7.34 -2.76 -26.80
CA LEU A 96 -6.36 -3.85 -26.93
C LEU A 96 -5.07 -3.40 -27.64
N LYS A 97 -5.17 -2.53 -28.66
CA LYS A 97 -3.99 -1.95 -29.33
C LYS A 97 -3.18 -1.05 -28.37
N SER A 98 -3.83 -0.34 -27.45
CA SER A 98 -3.17 0.48 -26.43
C SER A 98 -2.27 -0.37 -25.51
N TYR A 99 -2.67 -1.62 -25.25
CA TYR A 99 -1.87 -2.62 -24.54
C TYR A 99 -0.83 -3.35 -25.40
N ARG A 100 -0.55 -2.83 -26.61
CA ARG A 100 0.42 -3.36 -27.60
C ARG A 100 0.00 -4.65 -28.31
N TYR A 101 -1.25 -5.08 -28.20
CA TYR A 101 -1.76 -6.20 -29.00
C TYR A 101 -2.06 -5.73 -30.43
N LYS A 102 -1.17 -6.09 -31.37
CA LYS A 102 -1.37 -5.80 -32.79
C LYS A 102 -2.12 -6.95 -33.45
N GLN A 103 -3.20 -6.63 -34.13
CA GLN A 103 -3.88 -7.56 -35.01
C GLN A 103 -2.95 -7.92 -36.17
N SER A 104 -2.52 -9.19 -36.26
CA SER A 104 -1.79 -9.70 -37.42
C SER A 104 -2.80 -10.10 -38.52
N ASN A 105 -2.32 -10.61 -39.66
CA ASN A 105 -3.15 -11.21 -40.73
C ASN A 105 -3.83 -12.53 -40.29
N GLU A 106 -4.21 -12.65 -39.02
CA GLU A 106 -4.83 -13.83 -38.42
C GLU A 106 -6.33 -13.61 -38.26
N ASP A 107 -7.09 -14.71 -38.20
CA ASP A 107 -8.53 -14.65 -37.96
C ASP A 107 -8.85 -13.94 -36.63
N PHE A 108 -9.92 -13.15 -36.61
CA PHE A 108 -10.30 -12.35 -35.44
C PHE A 108 -10.45 -13.21 -34.17
N THR A 109 -11.00 -14.42 -34.29
CA THR A 109 -11.10 -15.37 -33.19
C THR A 109 -9.73 -15.89 -32.73
N ALA A 110 -8.80 -16.12 -33.66
CA ALA A 110 -7.43 -16.53 -33.34
C ALA A 110 -6.66 -15.40 -32.63
N PHE A 111 -6.86 -14.16 -33.06
CA PHE A 111 -6.35 -12.97 -32.38
C PHE A 111 -6.84 -12.89 -30.93
N LEU A 112 -8.16 -13.00 -30.69
CA LEU A 112 -8.72 -12.97 -29.33
C LEU A 112 -8.17 -14.10 -28.44
N ASN A 113 -8.04 -15.31 -28.97
CA ASN A 113 -7.48 -16.45 -28.23
C ASN A 113 -6.00 -16.24 -27.90
N ARG A 114 -5.22 -15.61 -28.80
CA ARG A 114 -3.81 -15.25 -28.53
C ARG A 114 -3.72 -14.21 -27.42
N VAL A 115 -4.52 -13.14 -27.50
CA VAL A 115 -4.58 -12.09 -26.47
C VAL A 115 -4.95 -12.72 -25.11
N GLU A 116 -5.92 -13.62 -25.06
CA GLU A 116 -6.33 -14.31 -23.83
C GLU A 116 -5.21 -15.18 -23.24
N ARG A 117 -4.46 -15.89 -24.09
CA ARG A 117 -3.30 -16.71 -23.66
C ARG A 117 -2.11 -15.85 -23.19
N GLU A 118 -1.84 -14.73 -23.85
CA GLU A 118 -0.81 -13.80 -23.40
C GLU A 118 -1.22 -13.11 -22.09
N ASN A 119 -2.51 -12.80 -21.94
CA ASN A 119 -3.09 -12.26 -20.71
C ASN A 119 -3.03 -13.27 -19.55
N SER A 120 -3.09 -14.58 -19.81
CA SER A 120 -2.93 -15.60 -18.76
C SER A 120 -1.47 -15.75 -18.32
N ASN A 121 -0.49 -15.55 -19.21
CA ASN A 121 0.94 -15.59 -18.86
C ASN A 121 1.35 -14.50 -17.86
N GLU A 122 0.62 -13.37 -17.80
CA GLU A 122 0.85 -12.33 -16.78
C GLU A 122 0.53 -12.81 -15.34
N LEU A 123 -0.22 -13.92 -15.15
CA LEU A 123 -0.41 -14.55 -13.83
C LEU A 123 0.91 -15.00 -13.20
N VAL A 124 1.84 -15.47 -14.02
CA VAL A 124 3.15 -15.94 -13.55
C VAL A 124 3.95 -14.77 -12.96
N LYS A 125 3.80 -13.56 -13.53
CA LYS A 125 4.40 -12.35 -12.97
C LYS A 125 3.72 -11.93 -11.66
N ILE A 126 2.39 -11.97 -11.60
CA ILE A 126 1.64 -11.70 -10.36
C ILE A 126 2.08 -12.66 -9.26
N SER A 127 2.08 -13.96 -9.51
CA SER A 127 2.49 -14.98 -8.53
C SER A 127 3.93 -14.79 -8.06
N LYS A 128 4.83 -14.38 -8.95
CA LYS A 128 6.21 -14.04 -8.57
C LYS A 128 6.26 -12.82 -7.64
N TYR A 129 5.49 -11.77 -7.92
CA TYR A 129 5.44 -10.58 -7.08
C TYR A 129 4.75 -10.87 -5.74
N GLU A 130 3.67 -11.65 -5.72
CA GLU A 130 2.99 -12.13 -4.51
C GLU A 130 3.97 -12.91 -3.62
N SER A 131 4.73 -13.85 -4.18
CA SER A 131 5.75 -14.58 -3.41
C SER A 131 6.88 -13.68 -2.88
N GLN A 132 7.25 -12.61 -3.59
CA GLN A 132 8.20 -11.63 -3.08
C GLN A 132 7.60 -10.78 -1.95
N LEU A 133 6.30 -10.48 -2.04
CA LEU A 133 5.55 -9.73 -1.06
C LEU A 133 5.37 -10.54 0.23
N ASP A 134 5.06 -11.83 0.12
CA ASP A 134 4.96 -12.76 1.25
C ASP A 134 6.31 -12.89 1.98
N LYS A 135 7.42 -12.95 1.24
CA LYS A 135 8.77 -12.95 1.84
C LYS A 135 9.12 -11.66 2.58
N LEU A 136 8.57 -10.52 2.14
CA LEU A 136 8.78 -9.22 2.79
C LEU A 136 7.85 -9.02 3.98
N LYS A 137 6.67 -9.64 3.97
CA LYS A 137 5.74 -9.65 5.10
C LYS A 137 6.17 -10.58 6.23
N GLY A 138 7.07 -11.53 5.96
CA GLY A 138 7.48 -12.54 6.93
C GLY A 138 6.37 -13.55 7.23
N ASP A 139 6.74 -14.70 7.82
CA ASP A 139 5.77 -15.62 8.43
C ASP A 139 5.25 -14.99 9.75
N ASP A 140 4.49 -13.90 9.65
CA ASP A 140 3.78 -13.33 10.79
C ASP A 140 2.49 -14.11 11.03
N LEU A 141 2.68 -15.34 11.53
CA LEU A 141 1.79 -15.97 12.50
C LEU A 141 2.10 -15.49 13.92
N GLN A 142 2.70 -14.30 14.07
CA GLN A 142 2.83 -13.65 15.36
C GLN A 142 1.43 -13.21 15.82
N GLU A 143 1.10 -13.55 17.08
CA GLU A 143 -0.05 -13.00 17.78
C GLU A 143 -0.18 -11.52 17.43
N GLN A 144 -1.36 -11.09 16.96
CA GLN A 144 -1.63 -9.71 16.60
C GLN A 144 -1.23 -8.80 17.76
N THR A 145 0.00 -8.30 17.72
CA THR A 145 0.54 -7.46 18.77
C THR A 145 -0.20 -6.14 18.64
N SER A 146 -0.87 -5.75 19.73
CA SER A 146 -1.67 -4.53 19.70
C SER A 146 -0.77 -3.31 19.51
N PHE A 147 -1.29 -2.26 18.88
CA PHE A 147 -0.57 -0.99 18.75
C PHE A 147 -0.03 -0.49 20.10
N ASP A 148 -0.78 -0.72 21.17
CA ASP A 148 -0.41 -0.30 22.52
C ASP A 148 0.82 -1.06 23.04
N GLU A 149 0.89 -2.37 22.80
CA GLU A 149 2.04 -3.20 23.18
C GLU A 149 3.30 -2.79 22.41
N VAL A 150 3.18 -2.49 21.11
CA VAL A 150 4.30 -2.01 20.30
C VAL A 150 4.86 -0.70 20.86
N VAL A 151 3.99 0.29 21.11
CA VAL A 151 4.41 1.59 21.64
C VAL A 151 5.03 1.45 23.03
N ILE A 152 4.41 0.67 23.92
CA ILE A 152 4.94 0.47 25.28
C ILE A 152 6.31 -0.21 25.23
N SER A 153 6.48 -1.25 24.41
CA SER A 153 7.75 -1.98 24.26
C SER A 153 8.88 -1.05 23.83
N TYR A 154 8.66 -0.27 22.78
CA TYR A 154 9.65 0.70 22.33
C TYR A 154 9.86 1.85 23.32
N SER A 155 8.84 2.26 24.09
CA SER A 155 8.96 3.28 25.14
C SER A 155 9.88 2.83 26.27
N VAL A 156 9.77 1.56 26.67
CA VAL A 156 10.66 0.94 27.67
C VAL A 156 12.09 0.90 27.15
N ILE A 157 12.33 0.43 25.92
CA ILE A 157 13.67 0.35 25.31
C ILE A 157 14.29 1.75 25.15
N ALA A 158 13.50 2.71 24.69
CA ALA A 158 13.94 4.09 24.53
C ALA A 158 14.22 4.78 25.88
N GLY A 159 13.65 4.28 26.99
CA GLY A 159 13.80 4.86 28.33
C GLY A 159 12.91 6.09 28.54
N THR A 160 11.80 6.19 27.81
CA THR A 160 10.90 7.36 27.82
C THR A 160 9.78 7.26 28.87
N GLY A 161 9.63 6.09 29.50
CA GLY A 161 8.58 5.85 30.50
C GLY A 161 7.23 5.49 29.87
N PHE A 162 6.14 5.63 30.63
CA PHE A 162 4.78 5.35 30.14
C PHE A 162 4.28 6.50 29.26
N ILE A 163 3.87 6.19 28.03
CA ILE A 163 3.31 7.14 27.06
C ILE A 163 1.82 6.86 26.88
N ASP A 164 0.99 7.91 26.88
CA ASP A 164 -0.43 7.81 26.51
C ASP A 164 -0.55 7.50 25.00
N THR A 165 -0.77 6.23 24.69
CA THR A 165 -0.80 5.70 23.31
C THR A 165 -1.95 6.23 22.47
N ASN A 166 -2.97 6.84 23.08
CA ASN A 166 -4.08 7.46 22.34
C ASN A 166 -3.75 8.88 21.86
N LYS A 167 -2.70 9.50 22.41
CA LYS A 167 -2.30 10.88 22.12
C LYS A 167 -0.95 11.00 21.44
N ILE A 168 -0.18 9.92 21.34
CA ILE A 168 1.08 9.92 20.62
C ILE A 168 0.85 10.35 19.17
N THR A 169 1.56 11.39 18.74
CA THR A 169 1.48 11.88 17.36
C THR A 169 2.21 10.93 16.43
N LEU A 170 1.91 10.96 15.13
CA LEU A 170 2.56 10.08 14.16
C LEU A 170 4.08 10.34 14.12
N SER A 171 4.53 11.59 14.21
CA SER A 171 5.97 11.90 14.26
C SER A 171 6.66 11.39 15.52
N GLN A 172 6.01 11.49 16.69
CA GLN A 172 6.51 10.93 17.95
C GLN A 172 6.62 9.41 17.89
N TYR A 173 5.61 8.75 17.31
CA TYR A 173 5.61 7.31 17.09
C TYR A 173 6.79 6.88 16.20
N LEU A 174 7.00 7.52 15.05
CA LEU A 174 8.10 7.19 14.13
C LEU A 174 9.48 7.42 14.77
N ALA A 175 9.63 8.50 15.53
CA ALA A 175 10.86 8.77 16.27
C ALA A 175 11.13 7.68 17.33
N LEU A 176 10.08 7.23 18.02
CA LEU A 176 10.15 6.20 19.04
C LEU A 176 10.60 4.85 18.45
N ILE A 177 9.99 4.43 17.34
CA ILE A 177 10.40 3.22 16.62
C ILE A 177 11.87 3.33 16.22
N LYS A 178 12.27 4.43 15.58
CA LYS A 178 13.64 4.63 15.11
C LYS A 178 14.68 4.55 16.24
N VAL A 179 14.46 5.26 17.34
CA VAL A 179 15.38 5.23 18.51
C VAL A 179 15.40 3.85 19.15
N GLY A 180 14.24 3.21 19.23
CA GLY A 180 14.08 1.85 19.74
C GLY A 180 14.87 0.83 18.93
N THR A 181 14.68 0.79 17.61
CA THR A 181 15.40 -0.10 16.70
C THR A 181 16.91 0.12 16.77
N GLN A 182 17.37 1.37 16.81
CA GLN A 182 18.80 1.69 16.96
C GLN A 182 19.39 1.14 18.27
N LYS A 183 18.64 1.21 19.37
CA LYS A 183 19.06 0.64 20.65
C LYS A 183 19.07 -0.89 20.64
N ILE A 184 18.08 -1.53 20.01
CA ILE A 184 18.05 -2.99 19.85
C ILE A 184 19.28 -3.44 19.06
N GLN A 185 19.55 -2.81 17.92
CA GLN A 185 20.72 -3.12 17.08
C GLN A 185 22.04 -2.95 17.85
N ALA A 186 22.19 -1.87 18.63
CA ALA A 186 23.38 -1.67 19.46
C ALA A 186 23.54 -2.76 20.53
N LEU A 187 22.45 -3.22 21.14
CA LEU A 187 22.47 -4.32 22.09
C LEU A 187 22.82 -5.66 21.44
N GLU A 188 22.32 -5.92 20.23
CA GLU A 188 22.66 -7.12 19.46
C GLU A 188 24.15 -7.15 19.09
N GLU A 189 24.70 -6.02 18.62
CA GLU A 189 26.12 -5.87 18.30
C GLU A 189 27.03 -6.01 19.54
N ASP A 190 26.57 -5.59 20.72
CA ASP A 190 27.30 -5.75 21.99
C ASP A 190 27.27 -7.19 22.52
N VAL A 191 26.23 -7.98 22.21
CA VAL A 191 26.11 -9.40 22.61
C VAL A 191 26.95 -10.32 21.72
N GLU A 192 27.22 -9.93 20.47
CA GLU A 192 28.07 -10.69 19.53
C GLU A 192 29.59 -10.45 19.70
N ARG A 193 30.00 -9.51 20.56
CA ARG A 193 31.41 -9.19 20.87
C ARG A 193 31.94 -9.94 22.10
#